data_AF-A0A846J5Z6-F1
#
_entry.id   AF-A0A846J5Z6-F1
#
_cell.length_a   1.000
_cell.length_b   1.000
_cell.length_c   1.000
_cell.angle_alpha   90.00
_cell.angle_beta   90.00
_cell.angle_gamma   90.00
#
_symmetry.space_group_name_H-M   'P 1'
#
loop_
_entity.id
_entity.type
_entity.pdbx_description
1 polymer ?
#
loop_
_entity_poly.entity_id
_entity_poly.type
_entity_poly.pdbx_seq_one_letter_code
_entity_poly.pdbx_strand_id
1 'polypeptide(L)'
;MSKSIKEIAKIASEWWADKVANTKFDNGDDSSNGEIATCLAVMNTKSVASISKEKFINKLSHIIEEQLLKEFNIELSVDYRACRELNESAEYAGISKNNFPWKTAMWIGKNHISVSYGYRAKEEYLYANKIYWQSKINSLKSSIEKYQSDKMLSWIENDEERNTRAKERIADMEESIMEYQSNLDKAED
;
A
#
# COMPACT_ATOMS: atom_id res chain seq x y z
N MET A 1 -0.25 13.56 18.24
CA MET A 1 -1.67 13.18 18.46
C MET A 1 -2.06 12.32 17.29
N SER A 2 -2.48 11.08 17.55
CA SER A 2 -2.88 10.15 16.52
C SER A 2 -4.05 10.71 15.70
N LYS A 3 -4.02 10.46 14.39
CA LYS A 3 -5.08 10.92 13.49
C LYS A 3 -6.39 10.19 13.82
N SER A 4 -7.49 10.92 13.79
CA SER A 4 -8.82 10.33 13.89
C SER A 4 -9.12 9.43 12.68
N ILE A 5 -10.07 8.50 12.82
CA ILE A 5 -10.51 7.64 11.70
C ILE A 5 -10.96 8.49 10.51
N LYS A 6 -11.64 9.61 10.76
CA LYS A 6 -12.10 10.53 9.71
C LYS A 6 -10.95 11.18 8.95
N GLU A 7 -9.88 11.57 9.64
CA GLU A 7 -8.67 12.10 9.00
C GLU A 7 -7.95 11.02 8.19
N ILE A 8 -7.85 9.80 8.71
CA ILE A 8 -7.24 8.65 8.02
C ILE A 8 -8.00 8.37 6.71
N ALA A 9 -9.33 8.27 6.80
CA ALA A 9 -10.19 8.02 5.65
C ALA A 9 -10.07 9.11 4.58
N LYS A 10 -9.98 10.37 5.02
CA LYS A 10 -9.79 11.52 4.13
C LYS A 10 -8.44 11.47 3.41
N ILE A 11 -7.34 11.26 4.13
CA ILE A 11 -5.99 11.18 3.54
C ILE A 11 -5.92 10.08 2.46
N ALA A 12 -6.42 8.89 2.80
CA ALA A 12 -6.46 7.77 1.86
C ALA A 12 -7.28 8.10 0.60
N SER A 13 -8.45 8.73 0.78
CA SER A 13 -9.34 9.05 -0.33
C SER A 13 -8.82 10.18 -1.21
N GLU A 14 -8.20 11.20 -0.62
CA GLU A 14 -7.57 12.31 -1.35
C GLU A 14 -6.40 11.81 -2.20
N TRP A 15 -5.61 10.86 -1.69
CA TRP A 15 -4.53 10.24 -2.46
C TRP A 15 -5.07 9.50 -3.68
N TRP A 16 -6.10 8.65 -3.51
CA TRP A 16 -6.71 7.95 -4.65
C TRP A 16 -7.34 8.92 -5.65
N ALA A 17 -8.02 9.94 -5.17
CA ALA A 17 -8.62 10.96 -6.03
C ALA A 17 -7.56 11.73 -6.84
N ASP A 18 -6.39 11.99 -6.25
CA ASP A 18 -5.25 12.54 -6.97
C ASP A 18 -4.74 11.58 -8.05
N LYS A 19 -4.54 10.30 -7.73
CA LYS A 19 -4.00 9.33 -8.70
C LYS A 19 -4.96 8.99 -9.82
N VAL A 20 -6.27 9.06 -9.58
CA VAL A 20 -7.29 8.89 -10.62
C VAL A 20 -7.37 10.11 -11.54
N ALA A 21 -7.09 11.32 -11.01
CA ALA A 21 -7.02 12.54 -11.83
C ALA A 21 -5.71 12.62 -12.63
N ASN A 22 -4.61 12.12 -12.07
CA ASN A 22 -3.25 12.18 -12.61
C ASN A 22 -2.66 10.76 -12.69
N THR A 23 -3.25 9.92 -13.53
CA THR A 23 -2.97 8.48 -13.51
C THR A 23 -1.63 8.11 -14.15
N LYS A 24 -1.01 7.08 -13.59
CA LYS A 24 0.21 6.45 -14.09
C LYS A 24 -0.14 4.99 -14.38
N PHE A 25 0.26 4.53 -15.56
CA PHE A 25 0.16 3.13 -15.92
C PHE A 25 1.55 2.52 -15.87
N ASP A 26 1.72 1.56 -14.96
CA ASP A 26 2.99 0.89 -14.70
C ASP A 26 2.71 -0.59 -14.50
N ASN A 27 3.02 -1.39 -15.51
CA ASN A 27 2.89 -2.84 -15.49
C ASN A 27 4.23 -3.56 -15.30
N GLY A 28 5.34 -2.83 -15.19
CA GLY A 28 6.69 -3.38 -15.10
C GLY A 28 7.26 -3.97 -16.40
N ASP A 29 6.62 -3.76 -17.55
CA ASP A 29 7.15 -4.14 -18.87
C ASP A 29 7.85 -2.92 -19.48
N ASP A 30 9.19 -2.98 -19.52
CA ASP A 30 10.07 -1.95 -20.07
C ASP A 30 10.37 -2.14 -21.57
N SER A 31 9.71 -3.10 -22.23
CA SER A 31 9.81 -3.29 -23.67
C SER A 31 8.92 -2.32 -24.45
N SER A 32 9.14 -2.22 -25.76
CA SER A 32 8.27 -1.44 -26.65
C SER A 32 6.80 -1.87 -26.62
N ASN A 33 6.51 -3.14 -26.29
CA ASN A 33 5.12 -3.59 -26.12
C ASN A 33 4.48 -2.98 -24.86
N GLY A 34 5.24 -2.89 -23.77
CA GLY A 34 4.83 -2.21 -22.54
C GLY A 34 4.57 -0.72 -22.75
N GLU A 35 5.42 -0.05 -23.53
CA GLU A 35 5.23 1.36 -23.92
C GLU A 35 3.94 1.56 -24.74
N ILE A 36 3.69 0.70 -25.73
CA ILE A 36 2.46 0.75 -26.54
C ILE A 36 1.22 0.53 -25.67
N ALA A 37 1.26 -0.47 -24.78
CA ALA A 37 0.14 -0.74 -23.87
C ALA A 37 -0.17 0.46 -22.96
N THR A 38 0.87 1.07 -22.39
CA THR A 38 0.77 2.28 -21.57
C THR A 38 0.20 3.45 -22.37
N CYS A 39 0.67 3.67 -23.60
CA CYS A 39 0.16 4.72 -24.49
C CYS A 39 -1.35 4.55 -24.76
N LEU A 40 -1.78 3.33 -25.11
CA LEU A 40 -3.20 3.01 -25.33
C LEU A 40 -4.05 3.21 -24.07
N ALA A 41 -3.50 2.90 -22.89
CA ALA A 41 -4.19 3.14 -21.62
C ALA A 41 -4.38 4.64 -21.36
N VAL A 42 -3.34 5.46 -21.56
CA VAL A 42 -3.41 6.93 -21.44
C VAL A 42 -4.47 7.51 -22.38
N MET A 43 -4.52 7.07 -23.64
CA MET A 43 -5.54 7.51 -24.61
C MET A 43 -6.98 7.18 -24.19
N ASN A 44 -7.17 6.18 -23.32
CA ASN A 44 -8.49 5.77 -22.81
C ASN A 44 -8.90 6.46 -21.50
N THR A 45 -8.03 7.30 -20.92
CA THR A 45 -8.37 8.10 -19.74
C THR A 45 -9.31 9.24 -20.09
N LYS A 46 -10.03 9.74 -19.08
CA LYS A 46 -10.87 10.94 -19.21
C LYS A 46 -10.43 12.00 -18.21
N SER A 47 -10.60 13.28 -18.57
CA SER A 47 -10.40 14.38 -17.63
C SER A 47 -11.35 14.22 -16.42
N VAL A 48 -10.83 14.41 -15.21
CA VAL A 48 -11.62 14.37 -13.98
C VAL A 48 -11.96 15.79 -13.53
N ALA A 49 -13.24 16.14 -13.52
CA ALA A 49 -13.70 17.43 -13.02
C ALA A 49 -13.58 17.51 -11.48
N SER A 50 -13.34 18.71 -10.94
CA SER A 50 -13.18 18.93 -9.50
C SER A 50 -14.38 18.42 -8.69
N ILE A 51 -15.60 18.61 -9.18
CA ILE A 51 -16.82 18.13 -8.52
C ILE A 51 -16.90 16.59 -8.48
N SER A 52 -16.42 15.91 -9.52
CA SER A 52 -16.31 14.44 -9.54
C SER A 52 -15.23 13.98 -8.57
N LYS A 53 -14.08 14.67 -8.53
CA LYS A 53 -13.01 14.39 -7.56
C LYS A 53 -13.52 14.49 -6.12
N GLU A 54 -14.29 15.53 -5.79
CA GLU A 54 -14.88 15.72 -4.46
C GLU A 54 -15.91 14.63 -4.12
N LYS A 55 -16.82 14.29 -5.05
CA LYS A 55 -17.78 13.18 -4.86
C LYS A 55 -17.08 11.86 -4.59
N PHE A 56 -15.98 11.59 -5.31
CA PHE A 56 -15.17 10.40 -5.11
C PHE A 56 -14.54 10.38 -3.71
N ILE A 57 -13.92 11.48 -3.29
CA ILE A 57 -13.31 11.62 -1.96
C ILE A 57 -14.35 11.35 -0.87
N ASN A 58 -15.52 11.98 -0.96
CA ASN A 58 -16.59 11.84 0.03
C ASN A 58 -17.12 10.40 0.10
N LYS A 59 -17.37 9.76 -1.05
CA LYS A 59 -17.89 8.39 -1.11
C LYS A 59 -16.87 7.37 -0.57
N LEU A 60 -15.62 7.47 -0.99
CA LEU A 60 -14.57 6.55 -0.57
C LEU A 60 -14.22 6.75 0.92
N SER A 61 -14.16 8.00 1.39
CA SER A 61 -13.88 8.30 2.81
C SER A 61 -14.94 7.67 3.71
N HIS A 62 -16.21 7.76 3.33
CA HIS A 62 -17.29 7.14 4.08
C HIS A 62 -17.16 5.61 4.16
N ILE A 63 -16.83 4.95 3.03
CA ILE A 63 -16.60 3.49 3.01
C ILE A 63 -15.43 3.10 3.93
N ILE A 64 -14.33 3.85 3.88
CA ILE A 64 -13.14 3.59 4.71
C ILE A 64 -13.45 3.80 6.19
N GLU A 65 -14.12 4.90 6.53
CA GLU A 65 -14.51 5.22 7.91
C GLU A 65 -15.39 4.11 8.51
N GLU A 66 -16.41 3.65 7.78
CA GLU A 66 -17.28 2.56 8.24
C GLU A 66 -16.54 1.24 8.49
N GLN A 67 -15.54 0.91 7.66
CA GLN A 67 -14.76 -0.32 7.82
C GLN A 67 -13.78 -0.23 9.00
N LEU A 68 -13.10 0.90 9.17
CA LEU A 68 -12.19 1.13 10.30
C LEU A 68 -12.94 1.18 11.64
N LEU A 69 -14.16 1.72 11.67
CA LEU A 69 -15.03 1.69 12.86
C LEU A 69 -15.46 0.26 13.25
N LYS A 70 -15.45 -0.68 12.30
CA LYS A 70 -15.68 -2.12 12.53
C LYS A 70 -14.40 -2.89 12.86
N GLU A 71 -13.30 -2.19 13.15
CA GLU A 71 -11.98 -2.77 13.43
C GLU A 71 -11.35 -3.54 12.26
N PHE A 72 -11.80 -3.32 11.02
CA PHE A 72 -11.20 -3.95 9.85
C PHE A 72 -10.05 -3.11 9.30
N ASN A 73 -8.93 -3.77 9.00
CA ASN A 73 -7.93 -3.21 8.10
C ASN A 73 -8.44 -3.35 6.66
N ILE A 74 -8.04 -2.41 5.80
CA ILE A 74 -8.57 -2.30 4.44
C ILE A 74 -7.41 -2.39 3.46
N GLU A 75 -7.61 -3.16 2.40
CA GLU A 75 -6.77 -3.14 1.21
C GLU A 75 -7.57 -2.57 0.04
N LEU A 76 -7.06 -1.52 -0.59
CA LEU A 76 -7.58 -0.99 -1.84
C LEU A 76 -6.53 -1.23 -2.91
N SER A 77 -6.87 -1.97 -3.96
CA SER A 77 -5.89 -2.34 -4.99
C SER A 77 -6.45 -2.27 -6.40
N VAL A 78 -5.53 -2.07 -7.35
CA VAL A 78 -5.77 -2.08 -8.79
C VAL A 78 -4.75 -3.02 -9.42
N ASP A 79 -5.20 -4.21 -9.80
CA ASP A 79 -4.44 -5.11 -10.66
C ASP A 79 -5.06 -5.11 -12.06
N TYR A 80 -4.75 -4.06 -12.83
CA TYR A 80 -5.41 -3.63 -14.08
C TYR A 80 -6.90 -3.26 -13.95
N ARG A 81 -7.58 -3.73 -12.90
CA ARG A 81 -8.94 -3.38 -12.53
C ARG A 81 -9.01 -3.05 -11.05
N ALA A 82 -9.68 -1.95 -10.74
CA ALA A 82 -9.89 -1.53 -9.36
C ALA A 82 -10.73 -2.53 -8.56
N CYS A 83 -10.50 -2.61 -7.26
CA CYS A 83 -11.35 -3.33 -6.32
C CYS A 83 -12.78 -2.75 -6.28
N ARG A 84 -13.68 -3.41 -5.56
CA ARG A 84 -15.09 -3.05 -5.51
C ARG A 84 -15.29 -1.63 -4.98
N GLU A 85 -14.68 -1.30 -3.85
CA GLU A 85 -14.85 -0.04 -3.12
C GLU A 85 -14.42 1.16 -3.98
N LEU A 86 -13.31 1.00 -4.71
CA LEU A 86 -12.81 2.00 -5.66
C LEU A 86 -13.76 2.14 -6.86
N ASN A 87 -14.22 1.03 -7.45
CA ASN A 87 -15.17 1.06 -8.58
C ASN A 87 -16.49 1.73 -8.19
N GLU A 88 -17.08 1.36 -7.06
CA GLU A 88 -18.33 1.95 -6.57
C GLU A 88 -18.19 3.46 -6.34
N SER A 89 -17.06 3.89 -5.80
CA SER A 89 -16.76 5.30 -5.59
C SER A 89 -16.60 6.06 -6.91
N ALA A 90 -15.93 5.44 -7.90
CA ALA A 90 -15.78 6.03 -9.24
C ALA A 90 -17.11 6.12 -9.98
N GLU A 91 -17.93 5.05 -9.95
CA GLU A 91 -19.26 5.04 -10.56
C GLU A 91 -20.16 6.14 -9.96
N TYR A 92 -20.19 6.25 -8.62
CA TYR A 92 -20.93 7.31 -7.93
C TYR A 92 -20.46 8.72 -8.34
N ALA A 93 -19.16 8.89 -8.54
CA ALA A 93 -18.55 10.16 -8.91
C ALA A 93 -18.62 10.50 -10.41
N GLY A 94 -19.06 9.55 -11.25
CA GLY A 94 -19.01 9.68 -12.71
C GLY A 94 -17.59 9.65 -13.29
N ILE A 95 -16.65 9.01 -12.60
CA ILE A 95 -15.26 8.85 -13.03
C ILE A 95 -15.12 7.57 -13.86
N SER A 96 -14.39 7.66 -14.98
CA SER A 96 -14.11 6.50 -15.83
C SER A 96 -13.25 5.48 -15.10
N LYS A 97 -13.59 4.19 -15.21
CA LYS A 97 -12.79 3.09 -14.65
C LYS A 97 -11.39 2.99 -15.28
N ASN A 98 -11.22 3.52 -16.50
CA ASN A 98 -9.93 3.56 -17.18
C ASN A 98 -8.95 4.58 -16.55
N ASN A 99 -9.39 5.41 -15.61
CA ASN A 99 -8.53 6.36 -14.92
C ASN A 99 -7.73 5.74 -13.77
N PHE A 100 -8.03 4.51 -13.35
CA PHE A 100 -7.31 3.90 -12.23
C PHE A 100 -5.87 3.53 -12.61
N PRO A 101 -4.88 3.87 -11.76
CA PRO A 101 -3.49 3.54 -12.02
C PRO A 101 -3.24 2.03 -11.90
N TRP A 102 -2.35 1.50 -12.72
CA TRP A 102 -2.04 0.07 -12.68
C TRP A 102 -1.14 -0.31 -11.49
N LYS A 103 -1.27 -1.58 -11.08
CA LYS A 103 -0.42 -2.23 -10.07
C LYS A 103 -0.25 -1.39 -8.82
N THR A 104 -1.34 -0.77 -8.39
CA THR A 104 -1.34 0.15 -7.27
C THR A 104 -2.11 -0.46 -6.11
N ALA A 105 -1.53 -0.44 -4.92
CA ALA A 105 -2.16 -0.93 -3.70
C ALA A 105 -2.04 0.10 -2.57
N MET A 106 -3.01 0.09 -1.67
CA MET A 106 -3.03 0.87 -0.45
C MET A 106 -3.51 0.01 0.70
N TRP A 107 -2.80 0.05 1.83
CA TRP A 107 -3.16 -0.61 3.07
C TRP A 107 -3.50 0.45 4.11
N ILE A 108 -4.67 0.29 4.73
CA ILE A 108 -5.24 1.27 5.65
C ILE A 108 -5.55 0.57 6.97
N GLY A 109 -5.02 1.12 8.05
CA GLY A 109 -5.41 0.76 9.41
C GLY A 109 -5.47 2.01 10.29
N LYS A 110 -5.90 1.83 11.54
CA LYS A 110 -6.01 2.95 12.51
C LYS A 110 -4.68 3.65 12.82
N ASN A 111 -3.58 2.93 12.61
CA ASN A 111 -2.24 3.38 12.97
C ASN A 111 -1.35 3.68 11.75
N HIS A 112 -1.83 3.42 10.53
CA HIS A 112 -1.04 3.64 9.32
C HIS A 112 -1.89 3.74 8.05
N ILE A 113 -1.34 4.40 7.04
CA ILE A 113 -1.74 4.36 5.64
C ILE A 113 -0.46 4.20 4.84
N SER A 114 -0.35 3.14 4.07
CA SER A 114 0.76 2.93 3.15
C SER A 114 0.29 2.59 1.75
N VAL A 115 1.13 2.88 0.76
CA VAL A 115 0.84 2.71 -0.66
C VAL A 115 2.02 2.09 -1.38
N SER A 116 1.73 1.33 -2.45
CA SER A 116 2.68 0.95 -3.48
C SER A 116 2.10 1.42 -4.81
N TYR A 117 2.81 2.29 -5.52
CA TYR A 117 2.30 3.00 -6.71
C TYR A 117 3.02 2.55 -8.00
N GLY A 118 2.65 1.38 -8.48
CA GLY A 118 3.18 0.76 -9.69
C GLY A 118 3.78 -0.62 -9.43
N TYR A 119 4.16 -1.32 -10.51
CA TYR A 119 4.64 -2.68 -10.40
C TYR A 119 5.91 -2.76 -9.55
N ARG A 120 5.84 -3.52 -8.43
CA ARG A 120 6.94 -3.68 -7.46
C ARG A 120 7.47 -2.36 -6.87
N ALA A 121 6.68 -1.29 -6.90
CA ALA A 121 7.08 -0.02 -6.29
C ALA A 121 7.31 -0.20 -4.78
N LYS A 122 8.32 0.49 -4.23
CA LYS A 122 8.57 0.53 -2.78
C LYS A 122 7.32 1.01 -2.06
N GLU A 123 7.07 0.44 -0.88
CA GLU A 123 6.00 0.90 0.01
C GLU A 123 6.35 2.29 0.58
N GLU A 124 5.42 3.24 0.42
CA GLU A 124 5.50 4.60 0.94
C GLU A 124 4.41 4.82 2.00
N TYR A 125 4.71 5.60 3.04
CA TYR A 125 3.79 5.83 4.16
C TYR A 125 3.20 7.24 4.08
N LEU A 126 1.88 7.33 3.90
CA LEU A 126 1.14 8.60 3.97
C LEU A 126 0.87 9.00 5.42
N TYR A 127 0.77 8.01 6.30
CA TYR A 127 0.62 8.16 7.74
C TYR A 127 1.14 6.89 8.43
N ALA A 128 1.86 7.03 9.53
CA ALA A 128 2.17 5.93 10.43
C ALA A 128 2.54 6.50 11.80
N ASN A 129 1.89 6.02 12.87
CA ASN A 129 2.20 6.44 14.23
C ASN A 129 3.18 5.47 14.92
N LYS A 130 3.60 5.83 16.14
CA LYS A 130 4.53 5.01 16.93
C LYS A 130 4.05 3.59 17.19
N ILE A 131 2.74 3.38 17.37
CA ILE A 131 2.16 2.04 17.61
C ILE A 131 2.42 1.13 16.40
N TYR A 132 2.24 1.65 15.18
CA TYR A 132 2.50 0.88 13.96
C TYR A 132 3.98 0.48 13.86
N TRP A 133 4.90 1.43 13.99
CA TRP A 133 6.33 1.15 13.86
C TRP A 133 6.85 0.20 14.93
N GLN A 134 6.41 0.38 16.18
CA GLN A 134 6.75 -0.54 17.26
C GLN A 134 6.25 -1.97 16.96
N SER A 135 5.04 -2.11 16.43
CA SER A 135 4.48 -3.40 16.02
C SER A 135 5.31 -4.07 14.91
N LYS A 136 5.72 -3.31 13.88
CA LYS A 136 6.58 -3.81 12.80
C LYS A 136 7.94 -4.27 13.31
N ILE A 137 8.60 -3.47 14.17
CA ILE A 137 9.88 -3.84 14.80
C ILE A 137 9.74 -5.13 15.61
N ASN A 138 8.69 -5.24 16.44
CA ASN A 138 8.47 -6.42 17.27
C ASN A 138 8.18 -7.66 16.41
N SER A 139 7.46 -7.50 15.30
CA SER A 139 7.19 -8.59 14.34
C SER A 139 8.47 -9.11 13.69
N LEU A 140 9.38 -8.21 13.29
CA LEU A 140 10.68 -8.59 12.73
C LEU A 140 11.58 -9.27 13.77
N LYS A 141 11.64 -8.76 15.01
CA LYS A 141 12.38 -9.40 16.10
C LYS A 141 11.89 -10.82 16.38
N SER A 142 10.57 -11.03 16.45
CA SER A 142 9.99 -12.37 16.60
C SER A 142 10.29 -13.27 15.41
N SER A 143 10.38 -12.72 14.20
CA SER A 143 10.76 -13.49 13.01
C SER A 143 12.22 -13.91 13.07
N ILE A 144 13.13 -13.01 13.47
CA ILE A 144 14.55 -13.31 13.69
C ILE A 144 14.71 -14.47 14.69
N GLU A 145 14.01 -14.47 15.82
CA GLU A 145 14.03 -15.57 16.79
C GLU A 145 13.63 -16.92 16.17
N LYS A 146 12.68 -16.92 15.22
CA LYS A 146 12.25 -18.15 14.51
C LYS A 146 13.31 -18.64 13.51
N TYR A 147 14.02 -17.73 12.84
CA TYR A 147 15.13 -18.07 11.97
C TYR A 147 16.34 -18.58 12.77
N GLN A 148 16.59 -18.03 13.96
CA GLN A 148 17.66 -18.48 14.86
C GLN A 148 17.38 -19.86 15.50
N SER A 149 16.11 -20.23 15.69
CA SER A 149 15.72 -21.50 16.30
C SER A 149 15.60 -22.69 15.33
N ASP A 150 16.11 -22.55 14.09
CA ASP A 150 16.13 -23.57 13.02
C ASP A 150 14.73 -24.08 12.57
N LYS A 151 13.65 -23.50 13.10
CA LYS A 151 12.27 -23.90 12.79
C LYS A 151 11.78 -23.36 11.46
N MET A 152 12.29 -22.21 11.02
CA MET A 152 11.76 -21.50 9.85
C MET A 152 12.24 -22.05 8.52
N LEU A 153 13.30 -22.86 8.47
CA LEU A 153 13.87 -23.40 7.22
C LEU A 153 14.11 -24.91 7.32
N SER A 154 13.35 -25.60 8.18
CA SER A 154 13.53 -27.02 8.48
C SER A 154 13.32 -27.95 7.27
N TRP A 155 12.72 -27.46 6.19
CA TRP A 155 12.60 -28.18 4.91
C TRP A 155 13.89 -28.17 4.07
N ILE A 156 14.92 -27.42 4.48
CA ILE A 156 16.24 -27.42 3.83
C ILE A 156 17.12 -28.46 4.54
N GLU A 157 17.37 -29.57 3.86
CA GLU A 157 18.15 -30.71 4.39
C GLU A 157 19.64 -30.37 4.57
N ASN A 158 20.19 -29.52 3.70
CA ASN A 158 21.59 -29.10 3.79
C ASN A 158 21.75 -28.03 4.88
N ASP A 159 22.41 -28.38 5.98
CA ASP A 159 22.64 -27.48 7.11
C ASP A 159 23.42 -26.21 6.74
N GLU A 160 24.40 -26.30 5.83
CA GLU A 160 25.19 -25.14 5.40
C GLU A 160 24.36 -24.16 4.60
N GLU A 161 23.55 -24.66 3.65
CA GLU A 161 22.59 -23.87 2.89
C GLU A 161 21.54 -23.24 3.80
N ARG A 162 20.99 -24.03 4.74
CA ARG A 162 19.99 -23.57 5.71
C ARG A 162 20.53 -22.42 6.55
N ASN A 163 21.72 -22.60 7.11
CA ASN A 163 22.39 -21.58 7.93
C ASN A 163 22.72 -20.32 7.15
N THR A 164 23.17 -20.46 5.89
CA THR A 164 23.49 -19.32 5.03
C THR A 164 22.24 -18.49 4.74
N ARG A 165 21.16 -19.14 4.30
CA ARG A 165 19.88 -18.45 4.04
C ARG A 165 19.28 -17.82 5.30
N ALA A 166 19.38 -18.49 6.44
CA ALA A 166 18.92 -17.91 7.71
C ALA A 166 19.69 -16.62 8.03
N LYS A 167 21.03 -16.61 7.87
CA LYS A 167 21.86 -15.42 8.10
C LYS A 167 21.50 -14.27 7.17
N GLU A 168 21.34 -14.54 5.87
CA GLU A 168 20.93 -13.53 4.88
C GLU A 168 19.58 -12.91 5.25
N ARG A 169 18.58 -13.74 5.60
CA ARG A 169 17.27 -13.25 6.03
C ARG A 169 17.31 -12.45 7.32
N ILE A 170 18.13 -12.86 8.27
CA ILE A 170 18.31 -12.10 9.52
C ILE A 170 18.92 -10.73 9.21
N ALA A 171 19.95 -10.66 8.37
CA ALA A 171 20.56 -9.38 7.98
C ALA A 171 19.56 -8.43 7.30
N ASP A 172 18.75 -8.93 6.35
CA ASP A 172 17.68 -8.14 5.71
C ASP A 172 16.68 -7.57 6.73
N MET A 173 16.30 -8.38 7.73
CA MET A 173 15.36 -7.97 8.78
C MET A 173 16.00 -6.96 9.75
N GLU A 174 17.28 -7.12 10.08
CA GLU A 174 18.02 -6.16 10.91
C GLU A 174 18.15 -4.79 10.22
N GLU A 175 18.42 -4.78 8.91
CA GLU A 175 18.40 -3.55 8.10
C GLU A 175 17.02 -2.88 8.14
N SER A 176 15.96 -3.65 7.95
CA SER A 176 14.57 -3.15 8.03
C SER A 176 14.23 -2.61 9.43
N ILE A 177 14.73 -3.25 10.50
CA ILE A 177 14.55 -2.75 11.87
C ILE A 177 15.22 -1.38 12.04
N MET A 178 16.41 -1.16 11.48
CA MET A 178 17.07 0.15 11.56
C MET A 178 16.27 1.25 10.84
N GLU A 179 15.73 0.95 9.65
CA GLU A 179 14.83 1.87 8.93
C GLU A 179 13.58 2.19 9.78
N TYR A 180 12.94 1.16 10.35
CA TYR A 180 11.72 1.33 11.15
C TYR A 180 11.98 2.04 12.48
N GLN A 181 13.16 1.86 13.09
CA GLN A 181 13.54 2.61 14.28
C GLN A 181 13.69 4.11 13.95
N SER A 182 14.33 4.44 12.82
CA SER A 182 14.39 5.85 12.39
C SER A 182 13.01 6.45 12.13
N ASN A 183 12.08 5.67 11.57
CA ASN A 183 10.70 6.11 11.38
C ASN A 183 9.94 6.26 12.70
N LEU A 184 10.13 5.34 13.65
CA LEU A 184 9.55 5.40 15.00
C LEU A 184 9.97 6.68 15.72
N ASP A 185 11.26 7.05 15.64
CA ASP A 185 11.81 8.23 16.30
C ASP A 185 11.25 9.54 15.72
N LYS A 186 10.86 9.54 14.44
CA LYS A 186 10.27 10.68 13.72
C LYS A 186 8.74 10.73 13.79
N ALA A 187 8.09 9.61 14.14
CA ALA A 187 6.64 9.50 14.11
C ALA A 187 5.99 10.33 15.22
N GLU A 188 4.84 10.91 14.89
CA GLU A 188 3.98 11.57 15.87
C GLU A 188 3.41 10.55 16.87
N ASP A 189 3.19 11.01 18.11
CA ASP A 189 2.46 10.25 19.15
C ASP A 189 1.01 9.96 18.75
#